data_AF-A0A3N6GML9-F1
#
_entry.id   AF-A0A3N6GML9-F1
#
_cell.length_a   1.000
_cell.length_b   1.000
_cell.length_c   1.000
_cell.angle_alpha   90.00
_cell.angle_beta   90.00
_cell.angle_gamma   90.00
#
_symmetry.space_group_name_H-M   'P 1'
#
loop_
_entity.id
_entity.type
_entity.pdbx_description
1 polymer ?
#
loop_
_entity_poly.entity_id
_entity_poly.type
_entity_poly.pdbx_seq_one_letter_code
_entity_poly.pdbx_strand_id
1 'polypeptide(L)'
;MFPLTDGATTLLVVDVPASEMAPHLVHGRSDKEKEQQAFTVPYRDRDHTAWMAEHQIERAYRDRFTRTDRAEEALRQHSDFLTKTITAHASKPSAWLVAVARPTRPYPHGAPPLNLDEARYLLGCAEERGSKLPTRRTPGPMTGMGVALINPRPGLRRWVSSTMEIDYNRNSMVELHHDGTVTLATNVSWRLALFTRTGSGSLSVEHHAE
;
A
#
# COMPACT_ATOMS: atom_id res chain seq x y z
N MET A 1 1.90 -33.72 14.95
CA MET A 1 2.93 -34.49 14.22
C MET A 1 2.19 -35.44 13.30
N PHE A 2 2.25 -35.22 11.99
CA PHE A 2 1.62 -36.12 11.02
C PHE A 2 2.69 -37.09 10.55
N PRO A 3 2.57 -38.41 10.82
CA PRO A 3 3.55 -39.37 10.36
C PRO A 3 3.49 -39.47 8.84
N LEU A 4 4.60 -39.20 8.16
CA LEU A 4 4.80 -39.54 6.76
C LEU A 4 5.34 -40.96 6.67
N THR A 5 5.03 -41.63 5.56
CA THR A 5 5.35 -43.04 5.29
C THR A 5 6.85 -43.36 5.21
N ASP A 6 7.71 -42.35 5.20
CA ASP A 6 9.17 -42.44 5.04
C ASP A 6 9.96 -42.33 6.36
N GLY A 7 9.28 -42.17 7.50
CA GLY A 7 9.92 -42.03 8.81
C GLY A 7 10.51 -40.64 9.10
N ALA A 8 10.35 -39.67 8.19
CA ALA A 8 10.78 -38.29 8.41
C ALA A 8 9.76 -37.52 9.27
N THR A 9 10.25 -36.74 10.24
CA THR A 9 9.40 -35.82 11.01
C THR A 9 9.29 -34.50 10.28
N THR A 10 8.11 -34.22 9.71
CA THR A 10 7.82 -32.92 9.11
C THR A 10 7.02 -32.05 10.08
N LEU A 11 7.44 -30.80 10.25
CA LEU A 11 6.76 -29.77 11.03
C LEU A 11 6.20 -28.73 10.07
N LEU A 12 4.89 -28.50 10.13
CA LEU A 12 4.24 -27.38 9.47
C LEU A 12 4.04 -26.26 10.49
N VAL A 13 4.70 -25.12 10.28
CA VAL A 13 4.51 -23.91 11.08
C VAL A 13 3.62 -22.97 10.28
N VAL A 14 2.50 -22.55 10.89
CA VAL A 14 1.57 -21.59 10.30
C VAL A 14 1.44 -20.40 11.25
N ASP A 15 1.86 -19.22 10.80
CA ASP A 15 1.59 -17.96 11.49
C ASP A 15 0.24 -17.41 10.99
N VAL A 16 -0.73 -17.29 11.90
CA VAL A 16 -2.06 -16.75 11.60
C VAL A 16 -2.25 -15.47 12.42
N PRO A 17 -2.02 -14.29 11.83
CA PRO A 17 -2.18 -13.05 12.55
C PRO A 17 -3.68 -12.75 12.75
N ALA A 18 -3.97 -11.94 13.76
CA ALA A 18 -5.32 -11.53 14.11
C ALA A 18 -6.08 -11.00 12.89
N SER A 19 -7.35 -11.40 12.76
CA SER A 19 -8.20 -10.93 11.67
C SER A 19 -8.53 -9.44 11.84
N GLU A 20 -8.38 -8.67 10.77
CA GLU A 20 -8.76 -7.25 10.72
C GLU A 20 -10.25 -7.03 10.99
N MET A 21 -11.07 -7.95 10.48
CA MET A 21 -12.51 -7.90 10.58
C MET A 21 -13.06 -8.49 11.88
N ALA A 22 -12.18 -8.96 12.79
CA ALA A 22 -12.61 -9.47 14.09
C ALA A 22 -13.30 -8.35 14.89
N PRO A 23 -14.33 -8.67 15.70
CA PRO A 23 -14.84 -10.02 15.99
C PRO A 23 -15.69 -10.63 14.85
N HIS A 24 -15.68 -11.97 14.73
CA HIS A 24 -16.52 -12.71 13.78
C HIS A 24 -17.65 -13.42 14.51
N LEU A 25 -18.88 -13.25 14.05
CA LEU A 25 -20.06 -13.93 14.60
C LEU A 25 -20.18 -15.32 13.96
N VAL A 26 -20.38 -16.33 14.78
CA VAL A 26 -20.70 -17.69 14.33
C VAL A 26 -22.05 -18.10 14.89
N HIS A 27 -22.76 -18.94 14.14
CA HIS A 27 -23.96 -19.60 14.64
C HIS A 27 -23.55 -20.78 15.51
N GLY A 28 -24.08 -20.85 16.74
CA GLY A 28 -23.92 -22.02 17.59
C GLY A 28 -24.52 -23.27 16.93
N ARG A 29 -23.71 -24.32 16.74
CA ARG A 29 -24.16 -25.68 16.40
C ARG A 29 -24.06 -26.53 17.67
N SER A 30 -25.04 -26.42 18.56
CA SER A 30 -25.18 -27.34 19.69
C SER A 30 -26.49 -28.10 19.52
N ASP A 31 -26.41 -29.43 19.41
CA ASP A 31 -27.57 -30.33 19.30
C ASP A 31 -28.44 -30.31 20.58
N LYS A 32 -27.93 -29.75 21.68
CA LYS A 32 -28.63 -29.60 22.98
C LYS A 32 -29.36 -28.26 23.14
N GLU A 33 -29.23 -27.34 22.20
CA GLU A 33 -29.74 -25.97 22.30
C GLU A 33 -30.60 -25.62 21.08
N LYS A 34 -31.61 -26.44 20.79
CA LYS A 34 -32.65 -26.13 19.80
C LYS A 34 -33.39 -24.80 20.08
N GLU A 35 -33.17 -24.18 21.25
CA GLU A 35 -33.80 -22.91 21.66
C GLU A 35 -32.84 -21.71 21.70
N GLN A 36 -31.52 -21.88 21.58
CA GLN A 36 -30.57 -20.76 21.56
C GLN A 36 -29.83 -20.69 20.23
N GLN A 37 -30.52 -20.18 19.20
CA GLN A 37 -29.88 -19.62 18.00
C GLN A 37 -29.16 -18.29 18.32
N ALA A 38 -28.40 -18.23 19.42
CA ALA A 38 -27.64 -17.04 19.78
C ALA A 38 -26.38 -16.95 18.90
N PHE A 39 -26.10 -15.76 18.37
CA PHE A 39 -24.81 -15.49 17.75
C PHE A 39 -23.74 -15.48 18.86
N THR A 40 -22.66 -16.23 18.64
CA THR A 40 -21.51 -16.23 19.55
C THR A 40 -20.27 -15.76 18.82
N VAL A 41 -19.30 -15.22 19.56
CA VAL A 41 -18.02 -14.78 19.00
C VAL A 41 -16.92 -15.63 19.63
N PRO A 42 -16.26 -16.52 18.88
CA PRO A 42 -15.15 -17.30 19.41
C PRO A 42 -13.90 -16.43 19.50
N TYR A 43 -13.08 -16.69 20.51
CA TYR A 43 -11.72 -16.19 20.59
C TYR A 43 -10.78 -17.31 21.03
N ARG A 44 -9.52 -17.17 20.66
CA ARG A 44 -8.48 -18.13 21.04
C ARG A 44 -7.97 -17.77 22.43
N ASP A 45 -8.17 -18.66 23.40
CA ASP A 45 -7.51 -18.60 24.70
C ASP A 45 -6.48 -19.73 24.77
N ARG A 46 -5.21 -19.39 24.53
CA ARG A 46 -4.09 -20.35 24.47
C ARG A 46 -4.38 -21.54 23.54
N ASP A 47 -4.60 -22.71 24.13
CA ASP A 47 -4.79 -24.00 23.48
C ASP A 47 -6.27 -24.35 23.24
N HIS A 48 -7.21 -23.56 23.76
CA HIS A 48 -8.64 -23.77 23.58
C HIS A 48 -9.36 -22.55 22.97
N THR A 49 -10.60 -22.75 22.55
CA THR A 49 -11.45 -21.70 22.00
C THR A 49 -12.55 -21.41 23.00
N ALA A 50 -12.68 -20.16 23.40
CA ALA A 50 -13.67 -19.67 24.34
C ALA A 50 -14.65 -18.71 23.65
N TRP A 51 -15.77 -18.42 24.31
CA TRP A 51 -16.80 -17.51 23.80
C TRP A 51 -16.68 -16.15 24.46
N MET A 52 -16.67 -15.08 23.67
CA MET A 52 -16.60 -13.71 24.20
C MET A 52 -17.89 -13.35 24.94
N ALA A 53 -17.76 -12.71 26.10
CA ALA A 53 -18.87 -12.03 26.76
C ALA A 53 -19.19 -10.70 26.05
N GLU A 54 -20.38 -10.13 26.29
CA GLU A 54 -20.87 -8.91 25.60
C GLU A 54 -19.88 -7.73 25.67
N HIS A 55 -19.32 -7.44 26.85
CA HIS A 55 -18.33 -6.36 27.02
C HIS A 55 -17.02 -6.61 26.24
N GLN A 56 -16.66 -7.88 26.00
CA GLN A 56 -15.50 -8.26 25.18
C GLN A 56 -15.82 -8.06 23.69
N ILE A 57 -17.05 -8.36 23.28
CA ILE A 57 -17.54 -8.11 21.91
C ILE A 57 -17.53 -6.59 21.63
N GLU A 58 -18.07 -5.78 22.53
CA GLU A 58 -18.06 -4.32 22.43
C GLU A 58 -16.62 -3.78 22.27
N ARG A 59 -15.71 -4.22 23.15
CA ARG A 59 -14.31 -3.84 23.08
C ARG A 59 -13.65 -4.26 21.77
N ALA A 60 -13.92 -5.47 21.29
CA ALA A 60 -13.35 -5.98 20.05
C ALA A 60 -13.79 -5.14 18.83
N TYR A 61 -15.06 -4.72 18.78
CA TYR A 61 -15.54 -3.79 17.75
C TYR A 61 -14.88 -2.42 17.85
N ARG A 62 -14.75 -1.87 19.07
CA ARG A 62 -14.04 -0.60 19.28
C ARG A 62 -12.60 -0.68 18.78
N ASP A 63 -11.88 -1.74 19.15
CA ASP A 63 -10.51 -1.98 18.71
C ASP A 63 -10.40 -2.08 17.18
N ARG A 64 -11.39 -2.69 16.51
CA ARG A 64 -11.46 -2.74 15.04
C ARG A 64 -11.50 -1.34 14.43
N PHE A 65 -12.41 -0.47 14.87
CA PHE A 65 -12.49 0.89 14.35
C PHE A 65 -11.20 1.67 14.60
N THR A 66 -10.63 1.57 15.80
CA THR A 66 -9.37 2.25 16.11
C THR A 66 -8.20 1.73 15.25
N ARG A 67 -8.21 0.47 14.79
CA ARG A 67 -7.19 -0.04 13.84
C ARG A 67 -7.36 0.60 12.46
N THR A 68 -8.59 0.73 11.97
CA THR A 68 -8.89 1.42 10.71
C THR A 68 -8.43 2.87 10.77
N ASP A 69 -8.79 3.61 11.82
CA ASP A 69 -8.40 5.02 11.99
C ASP A 69 -6.87 5.17 12.01
N ARG A 70 -6.16 4.29 12.72
CA ARG A 70 -4.69 4.29 12.74
C ARG A 70 -4.07 3.98 11.38
N ALA A 71 -4.70 3.12 10.59
CA ALA A 71 -4.22 2.78 9.25
C ALA A 71 -4.40 3.96 8.28
N GLU A 72 -5.53 4.65 8.34
CA GLU A 72 -5.79 5.85 7.55
C GLU A 72 -4.85 6.99 7.94
N GLU A 73 -4.64 7.20 9.23
CA GLU A 73 -3.70 8.22 9.73
C GLU A 73 -2.26 7.92 9.27
N ALA A 74 -1.82 6.66 9.31
CA ALA A 74 -0.51 6.26 8.79
C ALA A 74 -0.37 6.52 7.28
N LEU A 75 -1.40 6.20 6.49
CA LEU A 75 -1.42 6.50 5.04
C LEU A 75 -1.30 8.01 4.79
N ARG A 76 -2.02 8.82 5.57
CA ARG A 76 -1.95 10.29 5.49
C ARG A 76 -0.57 10.81 5.82
N GLN A 77 0.07 10.31 6.88
CA GLN A 77 1.43 10.70 7.25
C GLN A 77 2.44 10.40 6.15
N HIS A 78 2.36 9.23 5.51
CA HIS A 78 3.20 8.91 4.36
C HIS A 78 2.94 9.82 3.16
N SER A 79 1.69 10.12 2.85
CA SER A 79 1.30 11.04 1.78
C SER A 79 1.83 12.46 2.02
N ASP A 80 1.68 12.97 3.24
CA ASP A 80 2.15 14.30 3.63
C ASP A 80 3.68 14.38 3.59
N PHE A 81 4.36 13.34 4.08
CA PHE A 81 5.81 13.25 4.01
C PHE A 81 6.30 13.26 2.56
N LEU A 82 5.73 12.41 1.71
CA LEU A 82 6.10 12.31 0.31
C LEU A 82 5.85 13.64 -0.42
N THR A 83 4.72 14.31 -0.13
CA THR A 83 4.37 15.63 -0.68
C THR A 83 5.39 16.70 -0.28
N LYS A 84 5.84 16.72 0.98
CA LYS A 84 6.91 17.62 1.44
C LYS A 84 8.22 17.33 0.71
N THR A 85 8.60 16.06 0.56
CA THR A 85 9.83 15.67 -0.14
C THR A 85 9.83 16.11 -1.60
N ILE A 86 8.74 15.88 -2.33
CA ILE A 86 8.65 16.30 -3.74
C ILE A 86 8.64 17.83 -3.90
N THR A 87 7.96 18.54 -2.99
CA THR A 87 7.87 20.00 -3.03
C THR A 87 9.24 20.63 -2.77
N ALA A 88 10.01 20.07 -1.84
CA ALA A 88 11.37 20.54 -1.55
C ALA A 88 12.34 20.37 -2.74
N HIS A 89 12.11 19.38 -3.61
CA HIS A 89 12.93 19.16 -4.81
C HIS A 89 12.39 19.85 -6.07
N ALA A 90 11.14 20.29 -6.09
CA ALA A 90 10.52 20.87 -7.26
C ALA A 90 11.05 22.30 -7.50
N SER A 91 11.89 22.48 -8.52
CA SER A 91 12.40 23.80 -8.89
C SER A 91 11.38 24.67 -9.65
N LYS A 92 10.31 24.06 -10.16
CA LYS A 92 9.25 24.70 -10.94
C LYS A 92 7.88 24.15 -10.54
N PRO A 93 6.80 24.95 -10.64
CA PRO A 93 5.43 24.46 -10.48
C PRO A 93 5.21 23.23 -11.36
N SER A 94 4.86 22.12 -10.73
CA SER A 94 4.72 20.82 -11.38
C SER A 94 3.54 20.07 -10.78
N ALA A 95 2.80 19.34 -11.62
CA ALA A 95 1.82 18.38 -11.14
C ALA A 95 2.49 17.04 -10.86
N TRP A 96 2.11 16.45 -9.72
CA TRP A 96 2.63 15.19 -9.24
C TRP A 96 1.49 14.22 -8.94
N LEU A 97 1.66 12.96 -9.31
CA LEU A 97 0.87 11.86 -8.78
C LEU A 97 1.60 11.31 -7.55
N VAL A 98 0.88 11.21 -6.43
CA VAL A 98 1.33 10.60 -5.19
C VAL A 98 0.42 9.41 -4.91
N ALA A 99 1.01 8.24 -4.68
CA ALA A 99 0.31 7.03 -4.31
C ALA A 99 1.01 6.38 -3.10
N VAL A 100 0.21 5.96 -2.13
CA VAL A 100 0.67 5.25 -0.94
C VAL A 100 -0.20 4.02 -0.78
N ALA A 101 0.42 2.87 -0.60
CA ALA A 101 -0.26 1.62 -0.32
C ALA A 101 0.34 0.99 0.93
N ARG A 102 -0.51 0.60 1.88
CA ARG A 102 -0.10 -0.07 3.10
C ARG A 102 -0.81 -1.41 3.20
N PRO A 103 -0.11 -2.53 3.46
CA PRO A 103 -0.74 -3.80 3.76
C PRO A 103 -1.65 -3.64 4.97
N THR A 104 -2.89 -4.13 4.85
CA THR A 104 -3.86 -4.09 5.95
C THR A 104 -3.47 -5.06 7.07
N ARG A 105 -2.83 -6.17 6.68
CA ARG A 105 -2.26 -7.17 7.58
C ARG A 105 -0.78 -6.89 7.77
N PRO A 106 -0.29 -6.77 9.02
CA PRO A 106 1.13 -6.55 9.28
C PRO A 106 1.95 -7.75 8.80
N TYR A 107 3.19 -7.47 8.41
CA TYR A 107 4.17 -8.50 8.09
C TYR A 107 4.32 -9.48 9.28
N PRO A 108 4.47 -10.79 9.03
CA PRO A 108 4.71 -11.77 10.08
C PRO A 108 5.84 -11.32 11.02
N HIS A 109 5.65 -11.47 12.33
CA HIS A 109 6.58 -10.93 13.32
C HIS A 109 8.00 -11.48 13.22
N GLY A 110 8.17 -12.68 12.64
CA GLY A 110 9.46 -13.32 12.41
C GLY A 110 10.05 -13.10 11.02
N ALA A 111 9.38 -12.36 10.13
CA ALA A 111 9.90 -12.10 8.80
C ALA A 111 11.10 -11.15 8.87
N PRO A 112 12.23 -11.48 8.22
CA PRO A 112 13.36 -10.56 8.15
C PRO A 112 12.97 -9.29 7.37
N PRO A 113 13.64 -8.15 7.63
CA PRO A 113 13.45 -6.97 6.81
C PRO A 113 13.89 -7.27 5.37
N LEU A 114 13.20 -6.64 4.41
CA LEU A 114 13.48 -6.77 2.99
C LEU A 114 14.95 -6.45 2.70
N ASN A 115 15.68 -7.39 2.10
CA ASN A 115 17.07 -7.17 1.70
C ASN A 115 17.18 -6.49 0.32
N LEU A 116 18.40 -6.10 -0.08
CA LEU A 116 18.63 -5.38 -1.34
C LEU A 116 18.21 -6.17 -2.57
N ASP A 117 18.54 -7.47 -2.62
CA ASP A 117 18.25 -8.30 -3.79
C ASP A 117 16.74 -8.58 -3.91
N GLU A 118 16.07 -8.77 -2.78
CA GLU A 118 14.60 -8.86 -2.72
C GLU A 118 13.94 -7.54 -3.15
N ALA A 119 14.45 -6.39 -2.71
CA ALA A 119 13.95 -5.08 -3.12
C ALA A 119 14.11 -4.87 -4.63
N ARG A 120 15.28 -5.22 -5.19
CA ARG A 120 15.52 -5.18 -6.64
C ARG A 120 14.56 -6.08 -7.40
N TYR A 121 14.40 -7.32 -6.92
CA TYR A 121 13.49 -8.28 -7.52
C TYR A 121 12.04 -7.77 -7.52
N LEU A 122 11.55 -7.26 -6.39
CA LEU A 122 10.18 -6.73 -6.29
C LEU A 122 9.95 -5.53 -7.20
N LEU A 123 10.91 -4.59 -7.27
CA LEU A 123 10.82 -3.44 -8.17
C LEU A 123 10.86 -3.87 -9.64
N GLY A 124 11.67 -4.86 -9.99
CA GLY A 124 11.69 -5.46 -11.32
C GLY A 124 10.37 -6.13 -11.70
N CYS A 125 9.81 -6.96 -10.81
CA CYS A 125 8.49 -7.57 -11.02
C CYS A 125 7.37 -6.52 -11.14
N ALA A 126 7.43 -5.45 -10.36
CA ALA A 126 6.45 -4.38 -10.40
C ALA A 126 6.52 -3.59 -11.73
N GLU A 127 7.73 -3.32 -12.23
CA GLU A 127 7.94 -2.72 -13.55
C GLU A 127 7.41 -3.62 -14.66
N GLU A 128 7.75 -4.91 -14.64
CA GLU A 128 7.32 -5.89 -15.64
C GLU A 128 5.79 -6.05 -15.67
N ARG A 129 5.14 -6.04 -14.49
CA ARG A 129 3.68 -6.06 -14.41
C ARG A 129 3.07 -4.74 -14.89
N GLY A 130 3.67 -3.61 -14.52
CA GLY A 130 3.22 -2.28 -14.92
C GLY A 130 3.32 -2.05 -16.43
N SER A 131 4.36 -2.55 -17.08
CA SER A 131 4.57 -2.43 -18.53
C SER A 131 3.57 -3.24 -19.36
N LYS A 132 3.03 -4.33 -18.79
CA LYS A 132 1.97 -5.15 -19.39
C LYS A 132 0.58 -4.53 -19.31
N LEU A 133 0.37 -3.51 -18.48
CA LEU A 133 -0.91 -2.81 -18.42
C LEU A 133 -1.13 -2.05 -19.75
N PRO A 134 -2.34 -2.09 -20.32
CA PRO A 134 -2.64 -1.40 -21.57
C PRO A 134 -2.52 0.12 -21.37
N THR A 135 -1.34 0.67 -21.64
CA THR A 135 -1.06 2.10 -21.57
C THR A 135 -1.13 2.68 -22.97
N ARG A 136 -1.98 3.69 -23.18
CA ARG A 136 -2.04 4.43 -24.45
C ARG A 136 -0.73 5.22 -24.60
N ARG A 137 0.20 4.69 -25.40
CA ARG A 137 1.36 5.38 -26.03
C ARG A 137 2.43 6.00 -25.12
N THR A 138 2.41 5.79 -23.80
CA THR A 138 3.40 6.40 -22.90
C THR A 138 3.93 5.38 -21.88
N PRO A 139 5.26 5.21 -21.76
CA PRO A 139 5.85 4.43 -20.67
C PRO A 139 5.35 4.88 -19.30
N GLY A 140 5.08 3.90 -18.44
CA GLY A 140 4.71 4.12 -17.05
C GLY A 140 5.84 4.77 -16.24
N PRO A 141 5.55 5.26 -15.02
CA PRO A 141 6.53 5.96 -14.19
C PRO A 141 7.76 5.09 -13.89
N MET A 142 7.55 3.80 -13.56
CA MET A 142 8.63 2.87 -13.23
C MET A 142 9.52 2.55 -14.45
N THR A 143 8.93 2.32 -15.64
CA THR A 143 9.69 2.14 -16.89
C THR A 143 10.56 3.36 -17.20
N GLY A 144 10.06 4.57 -16.91
CA GLY A 144 10.80 5.82 -17.08
C GLY A 144 12.02 5.99 -16.18
N MET A 145 12.12 5.22 -15.09
CA MET A 145 13.24 5.31 -14.13
C MET A 145 14.49 4.51 -14.57
N GLY A 146 14.34 3.57 -15.51
CA GLY A 146 15.46 2.78 -16.03
C GLY A 146 16.30 2.13 -14.93
N VAL A 147 17.63 2.28 -15.01
CA VAL A 147 18.57 1.69 -14.05
C VAL A 147 18.42 2.21 -12.62
N ALA A 148 17.87 3.42 -12.43
CA ALA A 148 17.64 3.97 -11.09
C ALA A 148 16.57 3.17 -10.33
N LEU A 149 15.66 2.50 -11.03
CA LEU A 149 14.64 1.66 -10.40
C LEU A 149 15.25 0.45 -9.70
N ILE A 150 16.16 -0.25 -10.37
CA ILE A 150 16.77 -1.51 -9.89
C ILE A 150 18.05 -1.28 -9.06
N ASN A 151 18.34 -0.02 -8.72
CA ASN A 151 19.41 0.31 -7.80
C ASN A 151 18.89 1.09 -6.59
N PRO A 152 17.97 0.49 -5.79
CA PRO A 152 17.45 1.15 -4.62
C PRO A 152 18.57 1.40 -3.62
N ARG A 153 18.57 2.61 -3.05
CA ARG A 153 19.50 3.00 -1.98
C ARG A 153 18.85 2.76 -0.62
N PRO A 154 19.64 2.39 0.41
CA PRO A 154 19.11 2.25 1.75
C PRO A 154 18.70 3.63 2.30
N GLY A 155 17.51 3.70 2.87
CA GLY A 155 17.00 4.81 3.65
C GLY A 155 16.64 4.36 5.08
N LEU A 156 16.12 5.27 5.91
CA LEU A 156 15.72 4.91 7.26
C LEU A 156 14.51 3.96 7.22
N ARG A 157 14.77 2.67 7.54
CA ARG A 157 13.81 1.56 7.54
C ARG A 157 13.06 1.39 6.21
N ARG A 158 13.72 1.71 5.09
CA ARG A 158 13.15 1.59 3.74
C ARG A 158 14.24 1.50 2.68
N TRP A 159 13.86 1.03 1.50
CA TRP A 159 14.62 1.13 0.26
C TRP A 159 14.04 2.24 -0.61
N VAL A 160 14.88 3.04 -1.24
CA VAL A 160 14.45 4.19 -2.06
C VAL A 160 15.07 4.11 -3.45
N SER A 161 14.23 4.10 -4.48
CA SER A 161 14.65 4.32 -5.87
C SER A 161 14.14 5.68 -6.32
N SER A 162 15.03 6.56 -6.79
CA SER A 162 14.67 7.93 -7.15
C SER A 162 15.45 8.41 -8.37
N THR A 163 14.76 9.13 -9.25
CA THR A 163 15.37 9.92 -10.33
C THR A 163 15.37 11.42 -10.01
N MET A 164 15.03 11.83 -8.78
CA MET A 164 14.93 13.27 -8.45
C MET A 164 16.29 13.99 -8.44
N GLU A 165 17.39 13.26 -8.26
CA GLU A 165 18.76 13.78 -8.28
C GLU A 165 19.43 13.74 -9.67
N ILE A 166 18.79 13.06 -10.63
CA ILE A 166 19.36 12.80 -11.96
C ILE A 166 18.37 13.35 -12.98
N ASP A 167 18.82 14.23 -13.89
CA ASP A 167 17.94 14.79 -14.93
C ASP A 167 17.60 13.72 -15.98
N TYR A 168 16.72 12.79 -15.60
CA TYR A 168 16.45 11.54 -16.31
C TYR A 168 14.96 11.41 -16.57
N ASN A 169 14.56 11.67 -17.82
CA ASN A 169 13.22 11.50 -18.43
C ASN A 169 12.03 12.07 -17.62
N ARG A 170 11.75 11.53 -16.43
CA ARG A 170 10.74 11.99 -15.46
C ARG A 170 11.23 11.82 -14.03
N ASN A 171 11.09 12.88 -13.23
CA ASN A 171 11.33 12.81 -11.80
C ASN A 171 10.28 11.90 -11.14
N SER A 172 10.76 10.80 -10.57
CA SER A 172 9.96 9.79 -9.90
C SER A 172 10.72 9.27 -8.68
N MET A 173 9.98 8.85 -7.67
CA MET A 173 10.52 8.24 -6.47
C MET A 173 9.62 7.09 -6.03
N VAL A 174 10.21 5.96 -5.69
CA VAL A 174 9.54 4.77 -5.14
C VAL A 174 10.22 4.42 -3.83
N GLU A 175 9.44 4.16 -2.79
CA GLU A 175 9.97 3.65 -1.52
C GLU A 175 9.30 2.32 -1.15
N LEU A 176 10.12 1.36 -0.70
CA LEU A 176 9.68 0.10 -0.09
C LEU A 176 10.04 0.13 1.39
N HIS A 177 9.05 0.30 2.26
CA HIS A 177 9.24 0.37 3.71
C HIS A 177 9.28 -1.03 4.33
N HIS A 178 10.02 -1.18 5.44
CA HIS A 178 10.18 -2.47 6.12
C HIS A 178 8.87 -3.01 6.73
N ASP A 179 7.87 -2.17 6.94
CA ASP A 179 6.54 -2.58 7.39
C ASP A 179 5.64 -3.05 6.23
N GLY A 180 6.16 -3.06 5.00
CA GLY A 180 5.47 -3.42 3.78
C GLY A 180 4.77 -2.25 3.09
N THR A 181 4.80 -1.04 3.65
CA THR A 181 4.25 0.15 2.99
C THR A 181 5.04 0.45 1.71
N VAL A 182 4.35 0.78 0.63
CA VAL A 182 4.93 1.18 -0.65
C VAL A 182 4.46 2.58 -0.98
N THR A 183 5.40 3.44 -1.38
CA THR A 183 5.10 4.79 -1.85
C THR A 183 5.59 5.00 -3.27
N LEU A 184 4.86 5.79 -4.05
CA LEU A 184 5.23 6.21 -5.40
C LEU A 184 4.88 7.69 -5.55
N ALA A 185 5.86 8.49 -5.96
CA ALA A 185 5.64 9.82 -6.50
C ALA A 185 6.18 9.87 -7.93
N THR A 186 5.43 10.49 -8.85
CA THR A 186 5.89 10.72 -10.22
C THR A 186 5.40 12.06 -10.73
N ASN A 187 6.28 12.80 -11.41
CA ASN A 187 5.91 14.03 -12.08
C ASN A 187 5.04 13.71 -13.31
N VAL A 188 3.86 14.34 -13.39
CA VAL A 188 2.86 14.16 -14.46
C VAL A 188 2.58 15.46 -15.23
N SER A 189 3.38 16.51 -15.01
CA SER A 189 3.20 17.84 -15.61
C SER A 189 3.16 17.83 -17.14
N TRP A 190 3.83 16.87 -17.78
CA TRP A 190 3.81 16.68 -19.23
C TRP A 190 2.40 16.38 -19.78
N ARG A 191 1.46 15.90 -18.96
CA ARG A 191 0.04 15.74 -19.36
C ARG A 191 -0.76 17.04 -19.32
N LEU A 192 -0.33 18.04 -18.56
CA LEU A 192 -1.02 19.33 -18.49
C LEU A 192 -0.73 20.21 -19.72
N ALA A 193 0.43 20.03 -20.37
CA ALA A 193 0.78 20.78 -21.58
C ALA A 193 -0.13 20.50 -22.79
N LEU A 194 -0.89 19.40 -22.77
CA LEU A 194 -1.88 19.08 -23.82
C LEU A 194 -3.27 19.68 -23.55
N PHE A 195 -3.52 20.22 -22.35
CA PHE A 195 -4.82 20.78 -21.97
C PHE A 195 -4.89 22.31 -22.12
N THR A 196 -3.78 22.99 -22.40
CA THR A 196 -3.72 24.45 -22.52
C THR A 196 -3.85 24.99 -23.94
N ARG A 197 -4.24 24.16 -24.92
CA ARG A 197 -4.42 24.61 -26.32
C ARG A 197 -5.87 24.55 -26.79
N THR A 198 -6.74 25.29 -26.11
CA THR A 198 -7.98 25.84 -26.70
C THR A 198 -8.41 27.05 -25.89
N GLY A 199 -8.30 28.25 -26.47
CA GLY A 199 -9.02 29.42 -25.97
C GLY A 199 -8.26 30.74 -25.78
N SER A 200 -7.23 31.07 -26.58
CA SER A 200 -6.86 32.49 -26.78
C SER A 200 -7.55 33.01 -28.05
N GLY A 201 -8.85 33.28 -27.94
CA GLY A 201 -9.55 34.11 -28.93
C GLY A 201 -9.26 35.57 -28.60
N SER A 202 -8.43 36.21 -29.41
CA SER A 202 -8.22 37.65 -29.41
C SER A 202 -9.54 38.35 -29.80
N LEU A 203 -10.16 39.04 -28.86
CA LEU A 203 -11.21 40.02 -29.14
C LEU A 203 -10.51 41.33 -29.51
N SER A 204 -10.38 41.59 -30.81
CA SER A 204 -10.14 42.93 -31.34
C SER A 204 -11.48 43.67 -31.35
N VAL A 205 -11.61 44.72 -30.54
CA VAL A 205 -12.72 45.67 -30.60
C VAL A 205 -12.26 46.80 -31.52
N GLU A 206 -12.78 46.82 -32.75
CA GLU A 206 -12.72 48.00 -33.61
C GLU A 206 -13.73 49.03 -33.09
N HIS A 207 -13.22 50.18 -32.68
CA HIS A 207 -14.01 51.39 -32.51
C HIS A 207 -14.27 52.00 -33.90
N HIS A 208 -15.51 51.96 -34.35
CA HIS A 208 -16.00 52.89 -35.36
C HIS A 208 -16.95 53.90 -34.71
N ALA A 209 -16.55 55.16 -34.82
CA ALA A 209 -17.35 56.32 -34.49
C ALA A 209 -18.37 56.59 -35.60
N GLU A 210 -19.61 56.88 -35.21
CA GLU A 210 -20.45 57.98 -35.71
C GLU A 210 -21.50 58.32 -34.64
#